data_AF-A0A519X701-F1
#
_entry.id   AF-A0A519X701-F1
#
_cell.length_a   1.000
_cell.length_b   1.000
_cell.length_c   1.000
_cell.angle_alpha   90.00
_cell.angle_beta   90.00
_cell.angle_gamma   90.00
#
_symmetry.space_group_name_H-M   'P 1'
#
loop_
_entity.id
_entity.type
_entity.pdbx_description
1 polymer ?
#
loop_
_entity_poly.entity_id
_entity_poly.type
_entity_poly.pdbx_seq_one_letter_code
_entity_poly.pdbx_strand_id
1 'polypeptide(L)'
;RVDLSAVLGRDALTIVRAGVRFEKSELILKGDFNKSLTESLPEPYLTAWKAIETISINKIYNSSSVIQKEVAGYKVMEGLLEEFIPAVIHNNTHYYKKLVKLIPSQFITENADTYTQILNVLDFVSGMTDLYAVELYSKIKGISFPSVT
;
A
#
# COMPACT_ATOMS: atom_id res chain seq x y z
N ARG A 1 20.34 19.13 -23.05
CA ARG A 1 21.02 18.00 -23.74
C ARG A 1 20.32 16.74 -23.24
N VAL A 2 19.41 16.17 -24.03
CA VAL A 2 18.66 14.96 -23.64
C VAL A 2 19.67 13.82 -23.54
N ASP A 3 19.73 13.17 -22.39
CA ASP A 3 20.68 12.09 -22.12
C ASP A 3 20.26 10.85 -22.94
N LEU A 4 20.85 10.71 -24.14
CA LEU A 4 20.55 9.60 -25.06
C LEU A 4 20.86 8.22 -24.45
N SER A 5 21.69 8.14 -23.40
CA SER A 5 22.00 6.89 -22.71
C SER A 5 20.80 6.33 -21.93
N ALA A 6 19.95 7.21 -21.36
CA ALA A 6 18.77 6.83 -20.59
C ALA A 6 17.59 6.40 -21.49
N VAL A 7 17.50 6.96 -22.70
CA VAL A 7 16.47 6.60 -23.70
C VAL A 7 16.80 5.24 -24.33
N LEU A 8 18.05 5.03 -24.77
CA LEU A 8 18.53 3.74 -25.29
C LEU A 8 18.38 2.60 -24.26
N GLY A 9 18.57 2.89 -22.96
CA GLY A 9 18.38 1.91 -21.89
C GLY A 9 16.91 1.49 -21.65
N ARG A 10 15.95 2.42 -21.80
CA ARG A 10 14.52 2.13 -21.69
C ARG A 10 14.04 1.27 -22.86
N ASP A 11 14.50 1.58 -24.07
CA ASP A 11 14.13 0.83 -25.27
C ASP A 11 14.73 -0.58 -25.23
N ALA A 12 16.00 -0.71 -24.81
CA ALA A 12 16.66 -2.01 -24.67
C ALA A 12 15.99 -2.93 -23.65
N LEU A 13 15.67 -2.44 -22.44
CA LEU A 13 15.02 -3.27 -21.42
C LEU A 13 13.61 -3.69 -21.83
N THR A 14 12.87 -2.81 -22.52
CA THR A 14 11.52 -3.11 -23.01
C THR A 14 11.55 -4.18 -24.11
N ILE A 15 12.49 -4.05 -25.06
CA ILE A 15 12.72 -5.04 -26.11
C ILE A 15 13.13 -6.39 -25.51
N VAL A 16 14.02 -6.39 -24.52
CA VAL A 16 14.47 -7.59 -23.81
C VAL A 16 13.33 -8.27 -23.05
N ARG A 17 12.48 -7.51 -22.36
CA ARG A 17 11.29 -8.05 -21.68
C ARG A 17 10.28 -8.65 -22.66
N ALA A 18 10.09 -8.00 -23.81
CA ALA A 18 9.24 -8.53 -24.87
C ALA A 18 9.80 -9.86 -25.40
N GLY A 19 11.11 -9.94 -25.65
CA GLY A 19 11.79 -11.18 -26.05
C GLY A 19 11.59 -12.33 -25.07
N VAL A 20 11.85 -12.09 -23.77
CA VAL A 20 11.64 -13.09 -22.70
C VAL A 20 10.18 -13.55 -22.62
N ARG A 21 9.23 -12.63 -22.82
CA ARG A 21 7.80 -12.96 -22.85
C ARG A 21 7.44 -13.84 -24.04
N PHE A 22 7.99 -13.57 -25.23
CA PHE A 22 7.75 -14.39 -26.41
C PHE A 22 8.32 -15.80 -26.22
N GLU A 23 9.56 -15.91 -25.73
CA GLU A 23 10.23 -17.20 -25.49
C GLU A 23 9.52 -18.05 -24.43
N LYS A 24 8.97 -17.44 -23.37
CA LYS A 24 8.30 -18.14 -22.27
C LYS A 24 6.77 -18.11 -22.36
N SER A 25 6.21 -17.71 -23.50
CA SER A 25 4.78 -17.46 -23.68
C SER A 25 3.90 -18.67 -23.36
N GLU A 26 4.29 -19.87 -23.79
CA GLU A 26 3.53 -21.09 -23.52
C GLU A 26 3.40 -21.41 -22.02
N LEU A 27 4.48 -21.23 -21.26
CA LEU A 27 4.49 -21.44 -19.81
C LEU A 27 3.63 -20.40 -19.09
N ILE A 28 3.69 -19.14 -19.55
CA ILE A 28 2.88 -18.06 -18.99
C ILE A 28 1.38 -18.33 -19.25
N LEU A 29 1.03 -18.76 -20.46
CA LEU A 29 -0.37 -19.04 -20.82
C LEU A 29 -0.94 -20.26 -20.10
N LYS A 30 -0.10 -21.24 -19.78
CA LYS A 30 -0.50 -22.40 -18.96
C LYS A 30 -0.58 -22.10 -17.46
N GLY A 31 -0.09 -20.93 -17.01
CA GLY A 31 -0.02 -20.58 -15.60
C GLY A 31 1.14 -21.23 -14.84
N ASP A 32 2.05 -21.93 -15.55
CA ASP A 32 3.17 -22.68 -14.95
C ASP A 32 4.42 -21.81 -14.75
N PHE A 33 4.35 -20.51 -15.07
CA PHE A 33 5.47 -19.59 -14.94
C PHE A 33 5.57 -18.99 -13.53
N ASN A 34 6.28 -19.68 -12.65
CA ASN A 34 6.43 -19.35 -11.22
C ASN A 34 7.53 -18.31 -10.89
N LYS A 35 7.84 -17.40 -11.82
CA LYS A 35 8.85 -16.36 -11.62
C LYS A 35 8.34 -15.00 -12.09
N SER A 36 8.90 -13.92 -11.58
CA SER A 36 8.64 -12.61 -12.15
C SER A 36 9.35 -12.45 -13.51
N LEU A 37 8.82 -11.57 -14.36
CA LEU A 37 9.47 -11.24 -15.63
C LEU A 37 10.83 -10.57 -15.42
N THR A 38 10.98 -9.80 -14.34
CA THR A 38 12.22 -9.12 -13.97
C THR A 38 13.33 -10.07 -13.55
N GLU A 39 13.00 -11.18 -12.88
CA GLU A 39 13.98 -12.23 -12.54
C GLU A 39 14.40 -13.08 -13.76
N SER A 40 13.62 -13.03 -14.83
CA SER A 40 13.90 -13.72 -16.08
C SER A 40 14.64 -12.86 -17.11
N LEU A 41 15.12 -11.67 -16.72
CA LEU A 41 15.94 -10.84 -17.59
C LEU A 41 17.26 -11.56 -17.92
N PRO A 42 17.73 -11.53 -19.18
CA PRO A 42 19.06 -11.99 -19.53
C PRO A 42 20.13 -11.05 -18.98
N GLU A 43 21.35 -11.58 -18.83
CA GLU A 43 22.52 -10.75 -18.56
C GLU A 43 22.85 -9.85 -19.77
N PRO A 44 23.40 -8.63 -19.56
CA PRO A 44 23.81 -8.04 -18.28
C PRO A 44 22.69 -7.29 -17.53
N TYR A 45 21.46 -7.29 -18.05
CA TYR A 45 20.36 -6.46 -17.51
C TYR A 45 19.88 -6.93 -16.14
N LEU A 46 19.91 -8.24 -15.88
CA LEU A 46 19.58 -8.80 -14.57
C LEU A 46 20.51 -8.28 -13.48
N THR A 47 21.83 -8.28 -13.74
CA THR A 47 22.82 -7.71 -12.82
C THR A 47 22.59 -6.22 -12.59
N ALA A 48 22.34 -5.45 -13.64
CA ALA A 48 22.05 -4.01 -13.51
C ALA A 48 20.76 -3.75 -12.71
N TRP A 49 19.71 -4.55 -12.92
CA TRP A 49 18.45 -4.46 -12.19
C TRP A 49 18.65 -4.70 -10.68
N LYS A 50 19.36 -5.78 -10.33
CA LYS A 50 19.68 -6.11 -8.93
C LYS A 50 20.56 -5.04 -8.27
N ALA A 51 21.49 -4.45 -9.01
CA ALA A 51 22.32 -3.36 -8.51
C ALA A 51 21.47 -2.12 -8.18
N ILE A 52 20.54 -1.74 -9.06
CA ILE A 52 19.61 -0.63 -8.81
C ILE A 52 18.75 -0.90 -7.59
N GLU A 53 18.17 -2.10 -7.48
CA GLU A 53 17.36 -2.51 -6.32
C GLU A 53 18.15 -2.39 -5.01
N THR A 54 19.36 -2.93 -4.99
CA THR A 54 20.26 -2.87 -3.82
C THR A 54 20.59 -1.44 -3.42
N ILE A 55 20.91 -0.59 -4.40
CA ILE A 55 21.22 0.84 -4.14
C ILE A 55 19.98 1.58 -3.64
N SER A 56 18.80 1.33 -4.24
CA SER A 56 17.53 1.93 -3.83
C SER A 56 17.16 1.56 -2.40
N ILE A 57 17.27 0.28 -2.02
CA ILE A 57 17.03 -0.17 -0.65
C ILE A 57 17.95 0.58 0.32
N ASN A 58 19.25 0.59 0.04
CA ASN A 58 20.23 1.16 0.97
C ASN A 58 20.17 2.69 1.07
N LYS A 59 19.88 3.40 -0.03
CA LYS A 59 19.99 4.87 -0.08
C LYS A 59 18.66 5.60 -0.01
N ILE A 60 17.55 4.96 -0.39
CA ILE A 60 16.24 5.61 -0.50
C ILE A 60 15.32 5.07 0.59
N TYR A 61 15.00 3.77 0.57
CA TYR A 61 14.02 3.18 1.48
C TYR A 61 14.51 3.10 2.93
N ASN A 62 15.80 2.77 3.14
CA ASN A 62 16.40 2.78 4.48
C ASN A 62 16.93 4.16 4.92
N SER A 63 16.52 5.23 4.24
CA SER A 63 16.84 6.58 4.72
C SER A 63 16.05 6.89 5.99
N SER A 64 16.66 7.62 6.92
CA SER A 64 16.05 7.95 8.22
C SER A 64 14.66 8.61 8.08
N SER A 65 14.48 9.47 7.07
CA SER A 65 13.19 10.12 6.82
C SER A 65 12.10 9.14 6.37
N VAL A 66 12.44 8.13 5.57
CA VAL A 66 11.47 7.11 5.12
C VAL A 66 11.10 6.20 6.29
N ILE A 67 12.09 5.70 7.05
CA ILE A 67 11.84 4.85 8.22
C ILE A 67 10.93 5.55 9.24
N GLN A 68 11.18 6.83 9.53
CA GLN A 68 10.33 7.59 10.45
C GLN A 68 8.87 7.67 9.96
N LYS A 69 8.67 7.89 8.65
CA LYS A 69 7.33 7.93 8.05
C LYS A 69 6.65 6.56 8.12
N GLU A 70 7.37 5.48 7.83
CA GLU A 70 6.84 4.11 7.90
C GLU A 70 6.43 3.75 9.34
N VAL A 71 7.28 4.03 10.33
CA VAL A 71 6.97 3.79 11.75
C VAL A 71 5.74 4.57 12.20
N ALA A 72 5.63 5.85 11.79
CA ALA A 72 4.43 6.64 12.06
C ALA A 72 3.18 6.03 11.38
N GLY A 73 3.31 5.59 10.14
CA GLY A 73 2.26 4.90 9.39
C GLY A 73 1.76 3.64 10.12
N TYR A 74 2.66 2.79 10.63
CA TYR A 74 2.28 1.61 11.42
C TYR A 74 1.42 1.99 12.63
N LYS A 75 1.80 3.03 13.38
CA LYS A 75 1.03 3.47 14.56
C LYS A 75 -0.31 4.09 14.22
N VAL A 76 -0.39 4.84 13.12
CA VAL A 76 -1.66 5.37 12.63
C VAL A 76 -2.60 4.23 12.25
N MET A 77 -2.14 3.24 11.47
CA MET A 77 -2.97 2.12 11.04
C MET A 77 -3.42 1.24 12.21
N GLU A 78 -2.51 0.88 13.11
CA GLU A 78 -2.82 0.16 14.35
C GLU A 78 -3.91 0.89 15.15
N GLY A 79 -3.70 2.17 15.41
CA GLY A 79 -4.63 2.96 16.21
C GLY A 79 -5.98 3.20 15.56
N LEU A 80 -6.08 3.28 14.22
CA LEU A 80 -7.37 3.35 13.53
C LEU A 80 -8.12 2.02 13.67
N LEU A 81 -7.44 0.88 13.47
CA LEU A 81 -8.06 -0.44 13.57
C LEU A 81 -8.50 -0.76 15.00
N GLU A 82 -7.69 -0.42 16.01
CA GLU A 82 -8.02 -0.59 17.43
C GLU A 82 -9.26 0.20 17.87
N GLU A 83 -9.55 1.33 17.22
CA GLU A 83 -10.73 2.14 17.54
C GLU A 83 -11.96 1.66 16.76
N PHE A 84 -11.83 1.40 15.46
CA PHE A 84 -12.99 1.08 14.62
C PHE A 84 -13.47 -0.36 14.75
N ILE A 85 -12.59 -1.36 14.88
CA ILE A 85 -13.01 -2.77 14.95
C ILE A 85 -13.92 -3.02 16.17
N PRO A 86 -13.52 -2.66 17.40
CA PRO A 86 -14.39 -2.84 18.56
C PRO A 86 -15.66 -2.00 18.49
N ALA A 87 -15.59 -0.81 17.86
CA ALA A 87 -16.74 0.07 17.72
C ALA A 87 -17.83 -0.53 16.83
N VAL A 88 -17.46 -1.16 15.71
CA VAL A 88 -18.40 -1.82 14.80
C VAL A 88 -18.96 -3.13 15.41
N ILE A 89 -18.14 -3.91 16.10
CA ILE A 89 -18.56 -5.20 16.67
C ILE A 89 -19.49 -5.01 17.87
N HIS A 90 -19.11 -4.18 18.85
CA HIS A 90 -19.84 -4.08 20.11
C HIS A 90 -20.91 -3.00 20.09
N ASN A 91 -20.63 -1.84 19.48
CA ASN A 91 -21.52 -0.68 19.33
C ASN A 91 -22.39 -0.33 20.56
N ASN A 92 -21.90 -0.60 21.76
CA ASN A 92 -22.66 -0.57 23.02
C ASN A 92 -22.45 0.72 23.81
N THR A 93 -21.35 1.44 23.60
CA THR A 93 -21.05 2.71 24.27
C THR A 93 -21.44 3.91 23.41
N HIS A 94 -21.67 5.07 24.05
CA HIS A 94 -21.89 6.32 23.32
C HIS A 94 -20.67 6.70 22.46
N TYR A 95 -19.47 6.38 22.94
CA TYR A 95 -18.22 6.57 22.20
C TYR A 95 -18.18 5.73 20.92
N TYR A 96 -18.45 4.42 21.00
CA TYR A 96 -18.47 3.54 19.82
C TYR A 96 -19.54 3.96 18.80
N LYS A 97 -20.73 4.33 19.27
CA LYS A 97 -21.79 4.87 18.39
C LYS A 97 -21.35 6.13 17.65
N LYS A 98 -20.50 6.97 18.25
CA LYS A 98 -19.94 8.16 17.59
C LYS A 98 -18.83 7.79 16.61
N LEU A 99 -17.95 6.84 16.95
CA LEU A 99 -16.92 6.33 16.04
C LEU A 99 -17.51 5.71 14.79
N VAL A 100 -18.52 4.85 14.91
CA VAL A 100 -19.17 4.22 13.74
C VAL A 100 -19.76 5.26 12.79
N LYS A 101 -20.23 6.41 13.30
CA LYS A 101 -20.72 7.52 12.46
C LYS A 101 -19.64 8.25 11.67
N LEU A 102 -18.37 8.05 12.00
CA LEU A 102 -17.25 8.57 11.20
C LEU A 102 -16.96 7.71 9.97
N ILE A 103 -17.44 6.46 9.96
CA ILE A 103 -17.32 5.56 8.82
C ILE A 103 -18.36 5.95 7.76
N PRO A 104 -17.98 6.18 6.49
CA PRO A 104 -18.93 6.44 5.43
C PRO A 104 -19.92 5.28 5.27
N SER A 105 -21.20 5.59 5.04
CA SER A 105 -22.28 4.60 4.99
C SER A 105 -22.07 3.50 3.95
N GLN A 106 -21.34 3.77 2.87
CA GLN A 106 -20.98 2.79 1.84
C GLN A 106 -20.16 1.60 2.37
N PHE A 107 -19.48 1.75 3.52
CA PHE A 107 -18.75 0.67 4.19
C PHE A 107 -19.56 0.02 5.31
N ILE A 108 -20.78 0.49 5.61
CA ILE A 108 -21.60 -0.06 6.68
C ILE A 108 -22.69 -0.93 6.06
N THR A 109 -22.59 -2.24 6.29
CA THR A 109 -23.65 -3.20 5.92
C THR A 109 -24.49 -3.55 7.14
N GLU A 110 -25.81 -3.45 7.01
CA GLU A 110 -26.75 -3.86 8.07
C GLU A 110 -26.74 -5.39 8.25
N ASN A 111 -26.81 -5.86 9.50
CA ASN A 111 -26.86 -7.29 9.85
C ASN A 111 -25.70 -8.15 9.33
N ALA A 112 -24.53 -7.55 9.14
CA ALA A 112 -23.29 -8.23 8.81
C ALA A 112 -22.78 -9.10 9.97
N ASP A 113 -22.18 -10.26 9.64
CA ASP A 113 -21.45 -11.07 10.61
C ASP A 113 -20.12 -10.40 11.01
N THR A 114 -19.49 -10.87 12.09
CA THR A 114 -18.25 -10.27 12.61
C THR A 114 -17.14 -10.20 11.57
N TYR A 115 -17.04 -11.21 10.69
CA TYR A 115 -16.07 -11.21 9.60
C TYR A 115 -16.32 -10.06 8.63
N THR A 116 -17.54 -9.92 8.12
CA THR A 116 -17.90 -8.85 7.19
C THR A 116 -17.76 -7.47 7.85
N GLN A 117 -18.07 -7.35 9.14
CA GLN A 117 -17.85 -6.12 9.90
C GLN A 117 -16.37 -5.70 9.94
N ILE A 118 -15.45 -6.64 10.19
CA ILE A 118 -14.00 -6.36 10.17
C ILE A 118 -13.56 -6.02 8.75
N LEU A 119 -14.01 -6.77 7.74
CA LEU A 119 -13.68 -6.53 6.34
C LEU A 119 -14.09 -5.12 5.89
N ASN A 120 -15.29 -4.69 6.26
CA ASN A 120 -15.79 -3.34 6.01
C ASN A 120 -14.89 -2.25 6.61
N VAL A 121 -14.36 -2.46 7.81
CA VAL A 121 -13.40 -1.54 8.43
C VAL A 121 -12.08 -1.55 7.66
N LEU A 122 -11.60 -2.72 7.21
CA LEU A 122 -10.39 -2.83 6.40
C LEU A 122 -10.55 -2.12 5.04
N ASP A 123 -11.71 -2.25 4.39
CA ASP A 123 -12.02 -1.55 3.14
C ASP A 123 -12.04 -0.04 3.33
N PHE A 124 -12.63 0.42 4.44
CA PHE A 124 -12.61 1.84 4.81
C PHE A 124 -11.20 2.36 5.04
N VAL A 125 -10.40 1.68 5.88
CA VAL A 125 -9.04 2.11 6.25
C VAL A 125 -8.07 2.01 5.06
N SER A 126 -8.17 0.96 4.25
CA SER A 126 -7.34 0.80 3.04
C SER A 126 -7.70 1.78 1.93
N GLY A 127 -8.94 2.27 1.89
CA GLY A 127 -9.40 3.31 0.97
C GLY A 127 -8.96 4.73 1.34
N MET A 128 -8.28 4.93 2.46
CA MET A 128 -7.81 6.25 2.91
C MET A 128 -6.55 6.70 2.16
N THR A 129 -6.37 8.03 2.06
CA THR A 129 -5.07 8.61 1.72
C THR A 129 -4.23 8.81 2.99
N ASP A 130 -2.90 8.86 2.86
CA ASP A 130 -1.98 9.06 3.99
C ASP A 130 -2.36 10.29 4.84
N LEU A 131 -2.65 11.42 4.20
CA LEU A 131 -3.04 12.65 4.88
C LEU A 131 -4.35 12.46 5.67
N TYR A 132 -5.34 11.83 5.04
CA TYR A 132 -6.63 11.59 5.68
C TYR A 132 -6.51 10.65 6.89
N ALA A 133 -5.72 9.57 6.77
CA ALA A 133 -5.50 8.62 7.85
C ALA A 133 -4.83 9.29 9.07
N VAL A 134 -3.77 10.08 8.84
CA VAL A 134 -3.08 10.83 9.90
C VAL A 134 -4.01 11.85 10.57
N GLU A 135 -4.79 12.59 9.78
CA GLU A 135 -5.74 13.56 10.31
C GLU A 135 -6.84 12.90 11.15
N LEU A 136 -7.43 11.82 10.63
CA LEU A 136 -8.51 11.10 11.32
C LEU A 136 -8.00 10.48 12.62
N TYR A 137 -6.83 9.85 12.58
CA TYR A 137 -6.16 9.32 13.77
C TYR A 137 -5.91 10.41 14.82
N SER A 138 -5.37 11.56 14.39
CA SER A 138 -5.09 12.69 15.29
C SER A 138 -6.36 13.28 15.91
N LYS A 139 -7.47 13.32 15.16
CA LYS A 139 -8.78 13.75 15.66
C LYS A 139 -9.35 12.75 16.68
N ILE A 140 -9.26 11.44 16.40
CA ILE A 140 -9.77 10.39 17.30
C ILE A 140 -8.98 10.36 18.60
N LYS A 141 -7.64 10.44 18.54
CA LYS A 141 -6.77 10.42 19.73
C LYS A 141 -6.70 11.76 20.47
N GLY A 142 -7.41 12.80 20.00
CA GLY A 142 -7.43 14.13 20.64
C GLY A 142 -6.11 14.89 20.54
N ILE A 143 -5.25 14.56 19.58
CA ILE A 143 -3.97 15.24 19.30
C ILE A 143 -4.24 16.56 18.57
N SER A 144 -5.21 16.56 17.66
CA SER A 144 -5.65 17.74 16.91
C SER A 144 -7.16 17.90 17.02
N PHE A 145 -7.61 19.10 17.38
CA PHE A 145 -9.03 19.45 17.35
C PHE A 145 -9.36 20.21 16.07
N PRO A 146 -10.61 20.11 15.56
CA PRO A 146 -11.07 21.00 14.50
C PRO A 146 -10.87 22.45 14.97
N SER A 147 -10.01 23.18 14.27
CA SER A 147 -9.84 24.61 14.51
C SER A 147 -11.18 25.29 14.22
N VAL A 148 -11.81 25.83 15.27
CA VAL A 148 -13.01 26.66 15.14
C VAL A 148 -12.59 27.87 14.30
N THR A 149 -13.10 27.95 13.07
CA THR A 149 -13.01 29.15 12.23
C THR A 149 -14.35 29.87 12.29
#